data_AF-A0A926TYA2-F1
#
_entry.id   AF-A0A926TYA2-F1
#
_cell.length_a   1.000
_cell.length_b   1.000
_cell.length_c   1.000
_cell.angle_alpha   90.00
_cell.angle_beta   90.00
_cell.angle_gamma   90.00
#
_symmetry.space_group_name_H-M   'P 1'
#
loop_
_entity.id
_entity.type
_entity.pdbx_description
1 polymer ?
#
loop_
_entity_poly.entity_id
_entity_poly.type
_entity_poly.pdbx_seq_one_letter_code
_entity_poly.pdbx_strand_id
1 'polypeptide(L)'
;MPRQKRQFNGLSYREVQRANSQNRLKLHKPDQKQLKAEGYKNTGWDQVIRLYQKIEELLDRYQYADLELDELFLEADRIGNKYLTPEEIEEYNQKLDKEVSEIEEAIDRQFPDTEVEIIDFSNRRKTRSR
;
A
#
# COMPACT_ATOMS: atom_id res chain seq x y z
N MET A 1 -44.09 21.46 18.71
CA MET A 1 -43.04 21.14 17.73
C MET A 1 -42.59 19.70 17.94
N PRO A 2 -42.64 18.81 16.93
CA PRO A 2 -42.13 17.45 17.07
C PRO A 2 -40.61 17.48 17.33
N ARG A 3 -40.13 16.69 18.29
CA ARG A 3 -38.69 16.52 18.56
C ARG A 3 -38.05 15.90 17.32
N GLN A 4 -37.15 16.63 16.65
CA GLN A 4 -36.33 16.06 15.58
C GLN A 4 -35.55 14.87 16.16
N LYS A 5 -35.71 13.70 15.53
CA LYS A 5 -34.97 12.51 15.91
C LYS A 5 -33.52 12.70 15.47
N ARG A 6 -32.57 12.51 16.38
CA ARG A 6 -31.15 12.50 16.05
C ARG A 6 -30.88 11.42 15.00
N GLN A 7 -30.18 11.80 13.93
CA GLN A 7 -29.75 10.93 12.85
C GLN A 7 -28.24 11.07 12.64
N PHE A 8 -27.63 10.04 12.09
CA PHE A 8 -26.24 10.00 11.69
C PHE A 8 -26.17 9.44 10.27
N ASN A 9 -25.66 10.19 9.31
CA ASN A 9 -25.65 9.85 7.89
C ASN A 9 -27.04 9.43 7.35
N GLY A 10 -28.11 10.10 7.80
CA GLY A 10 -29.49 9.77 7.45
C GLY A 10 -30.07 8.54 8.20
N LEU A 11 -29.25 7.81 8.95
CA LEU A 11 -29.64 6.62 9.72
C LEU A 11 -30.06 6.99 11.14
N SER A 12 -31.06 6.26 11.64
CA SER A 12 -31.47 6.29 13.05
C SER A 12 -30.57 5.45 13.94
N TYR A 13 -30.68 5.64 15.27
CA TYR A 13 -29.97 4.85 16.27
C TYR A 13 -30.01 3.35 16.03
N ARG A 14 -31.19 2.80 15.76
CA ARG A 14 -31.36 1.35 15.59
C ARG A 14 -30.75 0.86 14.28
N GLU A 15 -30.75 1.68 13.24
CA GLU A 15 -30.15 1.34 11.95
C GLU A 15 -28.63 1.32 12.04
N VAL A 16 -28.00 2.35 12.63
CA VAL A 16 -26.55 2.36 12.86
C VAL A 16 -26.15 1.19 13.77
N GLN A 17 -26.93 0.92 14.83
CA GLN A 17 -26.68 -0.20 15.72
C GLN A 17 -26.75 -1.56 14.99
N ARG A 18 -27.71 -1.73 14.08
CA ARG A 18 -27.84 -2.95 13.26
C ARG A 18 -26.69 -3.06 12.26
N ALA A 19 -26.33 -1.96 11.60
CA ALA A 19 -25.21 -1.91 10.68
C ALA A 19 -23.90 -2.30 11.37
N ASN A 20 -23.63 -1.78 12.57
CA ASN A 20 -22.48 -2.17 13.38
C ASN A 20 -22.43 -3.68 13.64
N SER A 21 -23.54 -4.28 14.05
CA SER A 21 -23.58 -5.72 14.31
C SER A 21 -23.31 -6.55 13.06
N GLN A 22 -23.84 -6.13 11.90
CA GLN A 22 -23.64 -6.82 10.63
C GLN A 22 -22.22 -6.63 10.09
N ASN A 23 -21.72 -5.39 10.06
CA ASN A 23 -20.41 -5.07 9.52
C ASN A 23 -19.27 -5.57 10.41
N ARG A 24 -19.46 -5.62 11.74
CA ARG A 24 -18.47 -6.23 12.63
C ARG A 24 -18.24 -7.72 12.35
N LEU A 25 -19.23 -8.44 11.82
CA LEU A 25 -19.04 -9.84 11.43
C LEU A 25 -18.17 -10.00 10.19
N LYS A 26 -18.12 -8.97 9.33
CA LYS A 26 -17.27 -8.92 8.14
C LYS A 26 -15.81 -8.66 8.47
N LEU A 27 -15.51 -8.11 9.67
CA LEU A 27 -14.15 -7.87 10.11
C LEU A 27 -13.37 -9.16 10.36
N HIS A 28 -12.04 -9.11 10.23
CA HIS A 28 -11.20 -10.23 10.66
C HIS A 28 -11.28 -10.46 12.18
N LYS A 29 -11.07 -11.71 12.61
CA LYS A 29 -11.17 -12.10 14.03
C LYS A 29 -10.23 -11.33 14.98
N PRO A 30 -8.98 -11.00 14.60
CA PRO A 30 -8.12 -10.16 15.42
C PRO A 30 -8.75 -8.79 15.69
N ASP A 31 -9.26 -8.13 14.66
CA ASP A 31 -9.80 -6.77 14.76
C ASP A 31 -11.12 -6.76 15.53
N GLN A 32 -11.95 -7.80 15.41
CA GLN A 32 -13.12 -7.98 16.26
C GLN A 32 -12.77 -8.03 17.76
N LYS A 33 -11.63 -8.67 18.11
CA LYS A 33 -11.11 -8.73 19.49
C LYS A 33 -10.51 -7.39 19.91
N GLN A 34 -9.77 -6.74 19.03
CA GLN A 34 -9.17 -5.42 19.28
C GLN A 34 -10.24 -4.37 19.62
N LEU A 35 -11.31 -4.29 18.82
CA LEU A 35 -12.44 -3.39 19.10
C LEU A 35 -13.04 -3.60 20.50
N LYS A 36 -13.07 -4.85 20.98
CA LYS A 36 -13.55 -5.17 22.33
C LYS A 36 -12.54 -4.73 23.40
N ALA A 37 -11.25 -4.93 23.16
CA ALA A 37 -10.18 -4.55 24.08
C ALA A 37 -10.08 -3.02 24.25
N GLU A 38 -10.28 -2.28 23.16
CA GLU A 38 -10.30 -0.80 23.13
C GLU A 38 -11.60 -0.21 23.70
N GLY A 39 -12.58 -1.06 24.04
CA GLY A 39 -13.79 -0.65 24.75
C GLY A 39 -14.89 -0.09 23.85
N TYR A 40 -14.85 -0.34 22.54
CA TYR A 40 -15.95 0.05 21.65
C TYR A 40 -17.24 -0.70 21.99
N LYS A 41 -18.36 0.04 22.04
CA LYS A 41 -19.67 -0.49 22.44
C LYS A 41 -20.74 -0.11 21.44
N ASN A 42 -21.62 -1.07 21.14
CA ASN A 42 -22.77 -0.85 20.27
C ASN A 42 -24.02 -0.40 21.08
N THR A 43 -23.81 0.50 22.05
CA THR A 43 -24.83 0.99 22.97
C THR A 43 -24.53 2.43 23.36
N GLY A 44 -25.55 3.30 23.30
CA GLY A 44 -25.38 4.74 23.51
C GLY A 44 -24.96 5.44 22.22
N TRP A 45 -25.59 6.57 21.91
CA TRP A 45 -25.55 7.15 20.57
C TRP A 45 -24.14 7.46 20.07
N ASP A 46 -23.35 8.16 20.89
CA ASP A 46 -21.99 8.55 20.51
C ASP A 46 -21.05 7.35 20.35
N GLN A 47 -21.24 6.31 21.17
CA GLN A 47 -20.44 5.08 21.10
C GLN A 47 -20.81 4.24 19.87
N VAL A 48 -22.10 4.18 19.53
CA VAL A 48 -22.61 3.53 18.32
C VAL A 48 -22.03 4.20 17.07
N ILE A 49 -21.96 5.52 17.04
CA ILE A 49 -21.36 6.28 15.92
C ILE A 49 -19.84 6.04 15.86
N ARG A 50 -19.13 6.12 16.98
CA ARG A 50 -17.67 5.86 17.02
C ARG A 50 -17.34 4.45 16.56
N LEU A 51 -18.10 3.46 17.00
CA LEU A 51 -17.94 2.07 16.55
C LEU A 51 -18.22 1.94 15.05
N TYR A 52 -19.25 2.62 14.53
CA TYR A 52 -19.57 2.61 13.11
C TYR A 52 -18.40 3.12 12.27
N GLN A 53 -17.89 4.31 12.60
CA GLN A 53 -16.75 4.90 11.91
C GLN A 53 -15.51 4.01 11.96
N LYS A 54 -15.23 3.39 13.13
CA LYS A 54 -14.07 2.51 13.26
C LYS A 54 -14.22 1.21 12.46
N ILE A 55 -15.43 0.66 12.37
CA ILE A 55 -15.70 -0.52 11.55
C ILE A 55 -15.51 -0.17 10.07
N GLU A 56 -16.00 0.98 9.60
CA GLU A 56 -15.78 1.43 8.22
C GLU A 56 -14.28 1.60 7.92
N GLU A 57 -13.52 2.28 8.79
CA GLU A 57 -12.06 2.43 8.64
C GLU A 57 -11.34 1.08 8.47
N LEU A 58 -11.73 0.07 9.24
CA LEU A 58 -11.14 -1.27 9.15
C LEU A 58 -11.54 -2.01 7.87
N LEU A 59 -12.79 -1.87 7.43
CA LEU A 59 -13.25 -2.48 6.18
C LEU A 59 -12.59 -1.85 4.97
N ASP A 60 -12.45 -0.52 4.95
CA ASP A 60 -11.73 0.20 3.90
C ASP A 60 -10.27 -0.24 3.87
N ARG A 61 -9.63 -0.45 5.02
CA ARG A 61 -8.26 -0.98 5.07
C ARG A 61 -8.13 -2.33 4.37
N TYR A 62 -9.08 -3.25 4.57
CA TYR A 62 -9.01 -4.56 3.91
C TYR A 62 -9.18 -4.46 2.40
N GLN A 63 -9.98 -3.52 1.92
CA GLN A 63 -10.18 -3.29 0.49
C GLN A 63 -8.87 -3.05 -0.26
N TYR A 64 -7.88 -2.45 0.40
CA TYR A 64 -6.55 -2.21 -0.18
C TYR A 64 -5.48 -3.20 0.28
N ALA A 65 -5.74 -3.97 1.34
CA ALA A 65 -4.79 -4.96 1.86
C ALA A 65 -4.84 -6.29 1.09
N ASP A 66 -5.96 -6.58 0.42
CA ASP A 66 -6.10 -7.75 -0.46
C ASP A 66 -5.59 -7.49 -1.89
N LEU A 67 -5.19 -6.25 -2.21
CA LEU A 67 -4.49 -5.94 -3.46
C LEU A 67 -3.04 -6.37 -3.31
N GLU A 68 -2.59 -7.27 -4.18
CA GLU A 68 -1.16 -7.54 -4.35
C GLU A 68 -0.44 -6.23 -4.67
N LEU A 69 0.83 -6.12 -4.30
CA LEU A 69 1.62 -4.89 -4.49
C LEU A 69 1.53 -4.37 -5.94
N ASP A 70 1.50 -5.29 -6.91
CA ASP A 70 1.36 -5.01 -8.33
C ASP A 70 -0.01 -4.40 -8.71
N GLU A 71 -1.09 -4.82 -8.04
CA GLU A 71 -2.42 -4.25 -8.24
C GLU A 71 -2.52 -2.84 -7.66
N LEU A 72 -1.84 -2.58 -6.54
CA LEU A 72 -1.71 -1.25 -5.96
C LEU A 72 -0.92 -0.31 -6.90
N PHE A 73 0.14 -0.80 -7.53
CA PHE A 73 0.90 -0.05 -8.54
C PHE A 73 0.08 0.23 -9.80
N LEU A 74 -0.69 -0.74 -10.31
CA LEU A 74 -1.59 -0.53 -11.45
C LEU A 74 -2.69 0.50 -11.16
N GLU A 75 -3.24 0.49 -9.94
CA GLU A 75 -4.25 1.48 -9.55
C GLU A 75 -3.63 2.87 -9.33
N ALA A 76 -2.43 2.95 -8.73
CA ALA A 76 -1.69 4.20 -8.61
C ALA A 76 -1.33 4.78 -9.99
N ASP A 77 -0.91 3.95 -10.94
CA ASP A 77 -0.60 4.35 -12.31
C ASP A 77 -1.86 4.80 -13.06
N ARG A 78 -3.00 4.11 -12.87
CA ARG A 78 -4.31 4.58 -13.38
C ARG A 78 -4.72 5.92 -12.79
N ILE A 79 -4.48 6.16 -11.51
CA ILE A 79 -4.77 7.44 -10.85
C ILE A 79 -3.84 8.52 -11.40
N GLY A 80 -2.54 8.25 -11.52
CA GLY A 80 -1.57 9.16 -12.13
C GLY A 80 -1.99 9.60 -13.53
N ASN A 81 -2.30 8.64 -14.40
CA ASN A 81 -2.79 8.90 -15.76
C ASN A 81 -4.13 9.65 -15.83
N LYS A 82 -4.95 9.61 -14.77
CA LYS A 82 -6.25 10.31 -14.72
C LYS A 82 -6.12 11.80 -14.42
N TYR A 83 -5.06 12.21 -13.73
CA TYR A 83 -4.91 13.59 -13.24
C TYR A 83 -3.69 14.31 -13.81
N LEU A 84 -2.73 13.59 -14.37
CA LEU A 84 -1.56 14.16 -15.03
C LEU A 84 -1.82 14.32 -16.52
N THR A 85 -1.42 15.47 -17.04
CA THR A 85 -1.39 15.70 -18.49
C THR A 85 -0.18 14.99 -19.13
N PRO A 86 -0.23 14.70 -20.44
CA PRO A 86 0.91 14.09 -21.13
C PRO A 86 2.22 14.86 -20.97
N GLU A 87 2.14 16.19 -20.92
CA GLU A 87 3.28 17.09 -20.75
C GLU A 87 3.92 16.95 -19.36
N GLU A 88 3.11 16.84 -18.30
CA GLU A 88 3.59 16.62 -16.93
C GLU A 88 4.24 15.24 -16.76
N ILE A 89 3.69 14.22 -17.42
CA ILE A 89 4.26 12.87 -17.44
C ILE A 89 5.62 12.89 -18.14
N GLU A 90 5.72 13.57 -19.28
CA GLU A 90 6.96 13.67 -20.04
C GLU A 90 8.04 14.46 -19.28
N GLU A 91 7.67 15.56 -18.62
CA GLU A 91 8.58 16.33 -17.79
C GLU A 91 9.09 15.52 -16.59
N TYR A 92 8.21 14.71 -15.96
CA TYR A 92 8.60 13.81 -14.89
C TYR A 92 9.58 12.73 -15.38
N ASN A 93 9.28 12.08 -16.51
CA ASN A 93 10.14 11.04 -17.08
C ASN A 93 11.52 11.61 -17.45
N GLN A 94 11.58 12.80 -18.04
CA GLN A 94 12.86 13.46 -18.35
C GLN A 94 13.70 13.73 -17.10
N LYS A 95 13.07 14.15 -15.99
CA LYS A 95 13.77 14.36 -14.71
C LYS A 95 14.27 13.03 -14.14
N LEU A 96 13.43 12.00 -14.17
CA LEU A 96 13.78 10.67 -13.69
C LEU A 96 14.95 10.08 -14.48
N ASP A 97 14.89 10.14 -15.81
CA ASP A 97 15.96 9.65 -16.70
C ASP A 97 17.29 10.34 -16.39
N LYS A 98 17.26 11.65 -16.15
CA LYS A 98 18.44 12.41 -15.77
C LYS A 98 19.02 11.94 -14.44
N GLU A 99 18.18 11.75 -13.41
CA GLU A 99 18.63 11.24 -12.12
C GLU A 99 19.20 9.82 -12.22
N VAL A 100 18.58 8.96 -13.04
CA VAL A 100 19.08 7.60 -13.30
C VAL A 100 20.45 7.64 -13.96
N SER A 101 20.66 8.48 -14.99
CA SER A 101 21.98 8.63 -15.62
C SER A 101 23.03 9.16 -14.64
N GLU A 102 22.68 10.11 -13.76
CA GLU A 102 23.62 10.60 -12.73
C GLU A 102 24.01 9.49 -11.74
N ILE A 103 23.08 8.60 -11.41
CA ILE A 103 23.34 7.42 -10.57
C ILE A 103 24.23 6.42 -11.32
N GLU A 104 23.97 6.14 -12.60
CA GLU A 104 24.79 5.24 -13.43
C GLU A 104 26.24 5.75 -13.51
N GLU A 105 26.45 7.04 -13.79
CA GLU A 105 27.78 7.65 -13.80
C GLU A 105 28.48 7.57 -12.44
N ALA A 106 27.73 7.69 -11.34
CA ALA A 106 28.26 7.54 -9.99
C ALA A 106 28.65 6.08 -9.70
N ILE A 107 27.87 5.11 -10.17
CA ILE A 107 28.19 3.68 -10.08
C ILE A 107 29.45 3.38 -10.87
N ASP A 108 29.54 3.80 -12.14
CA ASP A 108 30.71 3.57 -13.01
C ASP A 108 31.98 4.19 -12.41
N ARG A 109 31.85 5.36 -11.77
CA ARG A 109 32.97 6.01 -11.07
C ARG A 109 33.41 5.26 -9.82
N GLN A 110 32.46 4.68 -9.08
CA GLN A 110 32.73 3.98 -7.82
C GLN A 110 33.17 2.53 -8.03
N PHE A 111 32.72 1.91 -9.11
CA PHE A 111 33.02 0.54 -9.54
C PHE A 111 33.56 0.55 -10.98
N PRO A 112 34.73 1.14 -11.24
CA PRO A 112 35.32 1.06 -12.57
C PRO A 112 35.59 -0.42 -12.88
N ASP A 113 35.17 -0.89 -14.05
CA ASP A 113 35.44 -2.25 -14.58
C ASP A 113 36.94 -2.45 -14.85
N THR A 114 37.75 -2.38 -13.79
CA THR A 114 39.21 -2.54 -13.80
C THR A 114 39.59 -3.77 -12.98
N GLU A 115 38.88 -4.88 -13.17
CA GLU A 115 39.44 -6.18 -12.85
C GLU A 115 40.15 -6.71 -14.10
N VAL A 116 41.47 -6.49 -14.17
CA VAL A 116 42.31 -7.21 -15.12
C VAL A 116 42.33 -8.67 -14.67
N GLU A 117 41.53 -9.53 -15.28
CA GLU A 117 41.68 -10.97 -15.12
C GLU A 117 43.07 -11.41 -15.61
N ILE A 118 44.00 -11.63 -14.68
CA ILE A 118 45.32 -12.19 -15.00
C ILE A 118 45.13 -13.70 -15.15
N ILE A 119 44.91 -14.16 -16.38
CA ILE A 119 44.91 -15.58 -16.71
C ILE A 119 46.36 -16.08 -16.74
N ASP A 120 46.79 -16.79 -15.70
CA ASP A 120 48.11 -17.42 -15.65
C ASP A 120 48.15 -18.72 -16.49
N PHE A 121 48.77 -18.66 -17.67
CA PHE A 121 49.01 -19.82 -18.53
C PHE A 121 50.29 -20.61 -18.19
N SER A 122 50.95 -20.31 -17.05
CA SER A 122 52.22 -20.94 -16.66
C SER A 122 52.11 -22.46 -16.46
N ASN A 123 50.92 -23.00 -16.24
CA ASN A 123 50.68 -24.44 -16.17
C ASN A 123 50.35 -25.07 -17.53
N ARG A 124 51.17 -24.80 -18.55
CA ARG A 124 51.32 -25.76 -19.66
C ARG A 124 52.10 -26.97 -19.15
N ARG A 125 51.38 -27.94 -18.57
CA ARG A 125 51.96 -29.26 -18.31
C ARG A 125 52.43 -29.86 -19.63
N LYS A 126 53.74 -29.80 -19.86
CA LYS A 126 54.42 -30.61 -20.87
C LYS A 126 54.31 -32.08 -20.48
N THR A 127 53.61 -32.81 -21.37
CA THR A 127 53.86 -34.18 -21.84
C THR A 127 53.97 -35.33 -20.85
N ARG A 128 53.23 -36.40 -21.15
CA ARG A 128 53.87 -37.69 -21.46
C ARG A 128 53.08 -38.47 -22.50
N SER A 129 53.68 -38.59 -23.67
CA SER A 129 53.47 -39.71 -24.58
C SER A 129 53.83 -41.00 -23.84
N ARG A 130 52.93 -41.98 -23.90
CA ARG A 130 53.20 -43.41 -24.02
C ARG A 130 51.91 -44.13 -24.38
#